data_AF-A0A1S2VIU1-F1
#
_entry.id   AF-A0A1S2VIU1-F1
#
_cell.length_a   1.000
_cell.length_b   1.000
_cell.length_c   1.000
_cell.angle_alpha   90.00
_cell.angle_beta   90.00
_cell.angle_gamma   90.00
#
_symmetry.space_group_name_H-M   'P 1'
#
loop_
_entity.id
_entity.type
_entity.pdbx_description
1 polymer ?
#
loop_
_entity_poly.entity_id
_entity_poly.type
_entity_poly.pdbx_seq_one_letter_code
_entity_poly.pdbx_strand_id
1 'polypeptide(L)'
;MFLKDLGKAALLMAVLASCGKDRVQVSDTGLKYQLHDQNSDARKAKVGDVMTIHLTLKNSKDSVLRDTHKEGTPLKLMLQVPPFKGSFEEGLAMLAKGDSATFFVSADSLFGRAMQPMPPGVTKGSDIAFNVKILNVQSEEEYRKSEAEAMGKQKGIDDKAIVAYLAKNNLTGKAQKTENGVYYIVSQDGTGPQPQRGDAVTIHYTGKLLDGKVFDSSQKTGQPIQLQIGVGMVIPGWDEAILKLKKGTKATLVIPSTMGYGPQGSPPAIPGNSVLVFDVELVNVQKAPAAGQAPAGAPQGAPQGR
;
A
#
# COMPACT_ATOMS: atom_id res chain seq x y z
N MET A 1 -8.17 67.40 -56.21
CA MET A 1 -7.87 66.23 -57.06
C MET A 1 -6.96 65.33 -56.26
N PHE A 2 -7.25 64.10 -55.85
CA PHE A 2 -8.31 63.14 -56.12
C PHE A 2 -8.45 62.21 -54.89
N LEU A 3 -9.68 61.75 -54.63
CA LEU A 3 -9.96 60.62 -53.74
C LEU A 3 -9.37 59.32 -54.31
N LYS A 4 -8.92 58.41 -53.41
CA LYS A 4 -9.29 56.98 -53.32
C LYS A 4 -8.19 56.19 -52.58
N ASP A 5 -8.48 55.68 -51.38
CA ASP A 5 -8.75 54.25 -51.18
C ASP A 5 -8.92 53.90 -49.69
N LEU A 6 -10.11 53.36 -49.39
CA LEU A 6 -10.37 52.55 -48.20
C LEU A 6 -9.57 51.25 -48.32
N GLY A 7 -8.98 50.77 -47.22
CA GLY A 7 -8.75 49.34 -47.10
C GLY A 7 -7.80 48.89 -46.00
N LYS A 8 -8.38 48.14 -45.06
CA LYS A 8 -7.78 47.05 -44.27
C LYS A 8 -7.04 47.44 -42.99
N ALA A 9 -7.84 47.53 -41.92
CA ALA A 9 -7.41 47.14 -40.59
C ALA A 9 -6.86 45.70 -40.63
N ALA A 10 -5.56 45.54 -40.35
CA ALA A 10 -4.94 44.25 -40.12
C ALA A 10 -5.25 43.82 -38.68
N LEU A 11 -6.35 43.10 -38.51
CA LEU A 11 -6.60 42.31 -37.31
C LEU A 11 -5.55 41.19 -37.29
N LEU A 12 -4.46 41.38 -36.56
CA LEU A 12 -3.48 40.32 -36.29
C LEU A 12 -4.19 39.29 -35.40
N MET A 13 -4.83 38.29 -36.02
CA MET A 13 -5.30 37.11 -35.32
C MET A 13 -4.07 36.38 -34.76
N ALA A 14 -3.87 36.49 -33.45
CA ALA A 14 -3.04 35.55 -32.71
C ALA A 14 -3.74 34.18 -32.79
N VAL A 15 -3.31 33.35 -33.76
CA VAL A 15 -3.67 31.95 -33.80
C VAL A 15 -2.97 31.29 -32.63
N LEU A 16 -3.67 31.13 -31.50
CA LEU A 16 -3.27 30.17 -30.48
C LEU A 16 -3.34 28.79 -31.12
N ALA A 17 -2.17 28.24 -31.47
CA ALA A 17 -2.04 26.86 -31.90
C ALA A 17 -2.44 25.94 -30.73
N SER A 18 -3.73 25.63 -30.64
CA SER A 18 -4.26 24.52 -29.87
C SER A 18 -3.89 23.21 -30.58
N CYS A 19 -2.61 22.90 -30.64
CA CYS A 19 -2.11 21.67 -31.27
C CYS A 19 -2.39 20.46 -30.38
N GLY A 20 -3.44 19.70 -30.72
CA GLY A 20 -3.44 18.24 -30.56
C GLY A 20 -3.53 17.66 -29.15
N LYS A 21 -4.15 18.36 -28.19
CA LYS A 21 -4.60 17.75 -26.94
C LYS A 21 -5.41 16.48 -27.30
N ASP A 22 -4.98 15.32 -26.81
CA ASP A 22 -5.58 14.00 -27.05
C ASP A 22 -5.29 13.28 -28.40
N ARG A 23 -4.37 13.74 -29.24
CA ARG A 23 -3.93 12.96 -30.41
C ARG A 23 -2.93 11.86 -30.03
N VAL A 24 -3.12 10.64 -30.55
CA VAL A 24 -2.12 9.57 -30.41
C VAL A 24 -0.84 9.94 -31.15
N GLN A 25 0.26 9.97 -30.42
CA GLN A 25 1.62 10.17 -30.89
C GLN A 25 2.41 8.87 -30.74
N VAL A 26 3.54 8.76 -31.44
CA VAL A 26 4.47 7.63 -31.35
C VAL A 26 5.84 8.19 -31.02
N SER A 27 6.49 7.71 -29.95
CA SER A 27 7.86 8.08 -29.62
C SER A 27 8.86 7.41 -30.58
N ASP A 28 10.11 7.85 -30.56
CA ASP A 28 11.20 7.26 -31.37
C ASP A 28 11.46 5.78 -31.04
N THR A 29 11.04 5.32 -29.85
CA THR A 29 11.16 3.93 -29.42
C THR A 29 9.94 3.08 -29.76
N GLY A 30 8.89 3.69 -30.32
CA GLY A 30 7.63 3.06 -30.68
C GLY A 30 6.53 3.15 -29.62
N LEU A 31 6.72 3.88 -28.51
CA LEU A 31 5.67 4.08 -27.51
C LEU A 31 4.52 4.88 -28.11
N LYS A 32 3.32 4.31 -28.14
CA LYS A 32 2.11 5.06 -28.48
C LYS A 32 1.57 5.76 -27.24
N TYR A 33 1.30 7.06 -27.33
CA TYR A 33 0.82 7.83 -26.18
C TYR A 33 -0.06 9.02 -26.56
N GLN A 34 -0.84 9.51 -25.60
CA GLN A 34 -1.63 10.73 -25.66
C GLN A 34 -1.36 11.53 -24.39
N LEU A 35 -0.98 12.80 -24.52
CA LEU A 35 -0.88 13.72 -23.38
C LEU A 35 -2.20 14.48 -23.24
N HIS A 36 -2.70 14.56 -22.02
CA HIS A 36 -3.98 15.19 -21.69
C HIS A 36 -3.74 16.50 -20.94
N ASP A 37 -3.37 16.44 -19.66
CA ASP A 37 -2.92 17.59 -18.88
C ASP A 37 -1.40 17.65 -18.85
N GLN A 38 -0.84 18.85 -18.98
CA GLN A 38 0.59 19.10 -18.90
C GLN A 38 0.86 20.30 -18.01
N ASN A 39 1.79 20.13 -17.08
CA ASN A 39 2.31 21.16 -16.20
C ASN A 39 3.76 21.45 -16.61
N SER A 40 3.95 22.49 -17.43
CA SER A 40 5.26 22.89 -17.95
C SER A 40 6.25 23.33 -16.87
N ASP A 41 5.74 23.75 -15.70
CA ASP A 41 6.55 24.33 -14.64
C ASP A 41 7.07 23.28 -13.66
N ALA A 42 6.51 22.06 -13.70
CA ALA A 42 6.92 20.96 -12.83
C ALA A 42 8.05 20.13 -13.46
N ARG A 43 8.97 19.65 -12.60
CA ARG A 43 10.03 18.74 -13.03
C ARG A 43 9.43 17.38 -13.44
N LYS A 44 9.88 16.87 -14.59
CA LYS A 44 9.61 15.48 -15.02
C LYS A 44 10.26 14.45 -14.10
N ALA A 45 9.65 13.29 -13.98
CA ALA A 45 10.19 12.18 -13.20
C ALA A 45 11.54 11.68 -13.76
N LYS A 46 12.43 11.23 -12.87
CA LYS A 46 13.68 10.53 -13.21
C LYS A 46 13.69 9.14 -12.60
N VAL A 47 14.49 8.25 -13.16
CA VAL A 47 14.74 6.92 -12.56
C VAL A 47 15.15 7.07 -11.09
N GLY A 48 14.54 6.27 -10.22
CA GLY A 48 14.71 6.31 -8.77
C GLY A 48 13.76 7.26 -8.05
N ASP A 49 13.04 8.15 -8.75
CA ASP A 49 11.97 8.91 -8.11
C ASP A 49 10.82 8.00 -7.69
N VAL A 50 10.14 8.37 -6.60
CA VAL A 50 8.88 7.79 -6.19
C VAL A 50 7.74 8.64 -6.74
N MET A 51 6.86 8.00 -7.50
CA MET A 51 5.70 8.60 -8.13
C MET A 51 4.43 8.12 -7.42
N THR A 52 3.53 9.06 -7.09
CA THR A 52 2.17 8.75 -6.64
C THR A 52 1.22 9.03 -7.80
N ILE A 53 0.51 8.01 -8.27
CA ILE A 53 -0.32 8.08 -9.48
C ILE A 53 -1.70 7.51 -9.23
N HIS A 54 -2.70 8.05 -9.92
CA HIS A 54 -3.87 7.26 -10.27
C HIS A 54 -3.64 6.59 -11.61
N LEU A 55 -4.06 5.33 -11.69
CA LEU A 55 -3.96 4.45 -12.84
C LEU A 55 -5.34 3.83 -13.14
N THR A 56 -5.72 3.85 -14.41
CA THR A 56 -6.80 3.03 -14.96
C THR A 56 -6.25 2.22 -16.14
N LEU A 57 -6.29 0.90 -16.03
CA LEU A 57 -5.87 -0.04 -17.07
C LEU A 57 -7.06 -0.48 -17.88
N LYS A 58 -6.95 -0.44 -19.21
CA LYS A 58 -7.96 -0.96 -20.14
C LYS A 58 -7.33 -1.88 -21.17
N ASN A 59 -8.04 -2.93 -21.57
CA ASN A 59 -7.68 -3.72 -22.73
C ASN A 59 -8.09 -3.02 -24.04
N SER A 60 -7.79 -3.64 -25.19
CA SER A 60 -8.15 -3.13 -26.52
C SER A 60 -9.65 -3.06 -26.82
N LYS A 61 -10.51 -3.61 -25.94
CA LYS A 61 -11.98 -3.52 -26.03
C LYS A 61 -12.55 -2.51 -25.03
N ASP A 62 -11.72 -1.59 -24.54
CA ASP A 62 -12.05 -0.60 -23.50
C ASP A 62 -12.55 -1.18 -22.17
N SER A 63 -12.42 -2.48 -21.96
CA SER A 63 -12.78 -3.11 -20.69
C SER A 63 -11.74 -2.76 -19.63
N VAL A 64 -12.21 -2.24 -18.50
CA VAL A 64 -11.35 -1.85 -17.38
C VAL A 64 -10.81 -3.10 -16.70
N LEU A 65 -9.48 -3.23 -16.68
CA LEU A 65 -8.75 -4.29 -16.00
C LEU A 65 -8.45 -3.92 -14.54
N ARG A 66 -8.19 -2.63 -14.29
CA ARG A 66 -7.92 -2.08 -12.95
C ARG A 66 -8.24 -0.59 -12.92
N ASP A 67 -8.72 -0.09 -11.79
CA ASP A 67 -9.02 1.33 -11.63
C ASP A 67 -8.78 1.80 -10.19
N THR A 68 -7.64 2.45 -9.98
CA THR A 68 -7.24 2.96 -8.65
C THR A 68 -8.14 4.10 -8.16
N HIS A 69 -8.87 4.79 -9.03
CA HIS A 69 -9.86 5.78 -8.59
C HIS A 69 -11.01 5.10 -7.86
N LYS A 70 -11.46 3.94 -8.34
CA LYS A 70 -12.52 3.14 -7.71
C LYS A 70 -12.02 2.40 -6.47
N GLU A 71 -10.74 2.03 -6.44
CA GLU A 71 -10.08 1.47 -5.24
C GLU A 71 -9.95 2.51 -4.12
N GLY A 72 -10.02 3.81 -4.44
CA GLY A 72 -9.89 4.91 -3.48
C GLY A 72 -8.46 5.21 -3.02
N THR A 73 -7.48 4.40 -3.45
CA THR A 73 -6.08 4.54 -3.06
C THR A 73 -5.20 4.67 -4.31
N PRO A 74 -4.41 5.76 -4.44
CA PRO A 74 -3.47 5.91 -5.54
C PRO A 74 -2.30 4.91 -5.40
N LEU A 75 -1.71 4.54 -6.54
CA LEU A 75 -0.53 3.69 -6.60
C LEU A 75 0.73 4.51 -6.33
N LYS A 76 1.58 4.02 -5.42
CA LYS A 76 2.94 4.52 -5.23
C LYS A 76 3.91 3.56 -5.89
N LEU A 77 4.78 4.05 -6.78
CA LEU A 77 5.81 3.25 -7.42
C LEU A 77 7.12 4.02 -7.54
N MET A 78 8.24 3.30 -7.50
CA MET A 78 9.53 3.87 -7.83
C MET A 78 9.78 3.71 -9.33
N LEU A 79 10.05 4.81 -10.04
CA LEU A 79 10.33 4.77 -11.47
C LEU A 79 11.62 3.99 -11.72
N GLN A 80 11.47 2.84 -12.40
CA GLN A 80 12.60 1.98 -12.76
C GLN A 80 13.18 2.39 -14.12
N VAL A 81 14.37 1.87 -14.42
CA VAL A 81 14.93 1.92 -15.78
C VAL A 81 13.96 1.21 -16.74
N PRO A 82 13.62 1.81 -17.90
CA PRO A 82 12.76 1.16 -18.88
C PRO A 82 13.27 -0.24 -19.27
N PRO A 83 12.49 -1.31 -19.04
CA PRO A 83 12.94 -2.68 -19.29
C PRO A 83 13.01 -3.04 -20.78
N PHE A 84 12.37 -2.25 -21.64
CA PHE A 84 12.38 -2.36 -23.09
C PHE A 84 11.96 -1.04 -23.76
N LYS A 85 12.20 -0.91 -25.07
CA LYS A 85 11.79 0.24 -25.87
C LYS A 85 10.27 0.32 -25.98
N GLY A 86 9.68 1.48 -25.69
CA GLY A 86 8.23 1.63 -25.70
C GLY A 86 7.54 1.08 -24.45
N SER A 87 8.25 1.00 -23.31
CA SER A 87 7.68 0.54 -22.05
C SER A 87 6.85 1.62 -21.35
N PHE A 88 6.11 1.20 -20.33
CA PHE A 88 5.32 2.10 -19.50
C PHE A 88 6.20 3.10 -18.74
N GLU A 89 7.36 2.67 -18.23
CA GLU A 89 8.33 3.48 -17.51
C GLU A 89 8.91 4.60 -18.38
N GLU A 90 9.14 4.33 -19.67
CA GLU A 90 9.53 5.37 -20.62
C GLU A 90 8.47 6.48 -20.67
N GLY A 91 7.19 6.09 -20.77
CA GLY A 91 6.07 7.01 -20.72
C GLY A 91 6.00 7.81 -19.42
N LEU A 92 6.15 7.14 -18.27
CA LEU A 92 6.16 7.81 -16.96
C LEU A 92 7.28 8.85 -16.82
N ALA A 93 8.46 8.58 -17.39
CA ALA A 93 9.57 9.53 -17.39
C ALA A 93 9.28 10.82 -18.20
N MET A 94 8.27 10.80 -19.07
CA MET A 94 7.82 11.99 -19.80
C MET A 94 7.00 12.95 -18.94
N LEU A 95 6.46 12.47 -17.81
CA LEU A 95 5.45 13.18 -17.03
C LEU A 95 6.02 13.88 -15.79
N ALA A 96 5.41 15.00 -15.45
CA ALA A 96 5.64 15.77 -14.24
C ALA A 96 4.43 15.72 -13.29
N LYS A 97 4.59 16.28 -12.09
CA LYS A 97 3.48 16.42 -11.13
C LYS A 97 2.32 17.22 -11.74
N GLY A 98 1.12 16.63 -11.70
CA GLY A 98 -0.10 17.22 -12.25
C GLY A 98 -0.42 16.76 -13.68
N ASP A 99 0.53 16.14 -14.39
CA ASP A 99 0.30 15.67 -15.74
C ASP A 99 -0.67 14.48 -15.77
N SER A 100 -1.32 14.31 -16.92
CA SER A 100 -2.06 13.10 -17.25
C SER A 100 -1.82 12.67 -18.68
N ALA A 101 -1.77 11.36 -18.89
CA ALA A 101 -1.51 10.78 -20.19
C ALA A 101 -2.12 9.38 -20.31
N THR A 102 -2.35 8.94 -21.54
CA THR A 102 -2.65 7.56 -21.88
C THR A 102 -1.47 6.97 -22.64
N PHE A 103 -0.95 5.85 -22.17
CA PHE A 103 0.10 5.08 -22.85
C PHE A 103 -0.47 3.77 -23.37
N PHE A 104 -0.17 3.40 -24.60
CA PHE A 104 -0.58 2.15 -25.21
C PHE A 104 0.65 1.25 -25.32
N VAL A 105 0.75 0.28 -24.42
CA VAL A 105 1.92 -0.59 -24.29
C VAL A 105 1.56 -1.98 -24.81
N SER A 106 2.43 -2.54 -25.66
CA SER A 106 2.22 -3.86 -26.27
C SER A 106 2.07 -4.95 -25.21
N ALA A 107 0.95 -5.69 -25.25
CA ALA A 107 0.73 -6.83 -24.38
C ALA A 107 1.79 -7.92 -24.61
N ASP A 108 2.24 -8.11 -25.85
CA ASP A 108 3.25 -9.12 -26.20
C ASP A 108 4.59 -8.82 -25.52
N SER A 109 4.98 -7.53 -25.45
CA SER A 109 6.21 -7.12 -24.75
C SER A 109 6.07 -7.20 -23.24
N LEU A 110 4.90 -6.84 -22.68
CA LEU A 110 4.64 -6.91 -21.25
C LEU A 110 4.67 -8.34 -20.70
N PHE A 111 3.91 -9.27 -21.32
CA PHE A 111 3.75 -10.62 -20.78
C PHE A 111 4.74 -11.62 -21.38
N GLY A 112 5.07 -11.49 -22.66
CA GLY A 112 6.00 -12.40 -23.33
C GLY A 112 7.40 -12.34 -22.73
N ARG A 113 7.89 -11.14 -22.38
CA ARG A 113 9.21 -10.96 -21.74
C ARG A 113 9.25 -11.49 -20.31
N ALA A 114 8.12 -11.41 -19.60
CA ALA A 114 7.97 -11.95 -18.25
C ALA A 114 7.68 -13.47 -18.23
N MET A 115 7.61 -14.12 -19.41
CA MET A 115 7.17 -15.51 -19.58
C MET A 115 5.83 -15.79 -18.90
N GLN A 116 4.96 -14.78 -18.83
CA GLN A 116 3.64 -14.88 -18.22
C GLN A 116 2.60 -15.16 -19.32
N PRO A 117 1.58 -15.99 -19.03
CA PRO A 117 0.44 -16.13 -19.94
C PRO A 117 -0.32 -14.79 -20.03
N MET A 118 -0.97 -14.57 -21.17
CA MET A 118 -1.85 -13.41 -21.34
C MET A 118 -3.01 -13.48 -20.33
N PRO A 119 -3.33 -12.38 -19.62
CA PRO A 119 -4.49 -12.33 -18.74
C PRO A 119 -5.81 -12.52 -19.52
N PRO A 120 -6.88 -13.01 -18.86
CA PRO A 120 -8.21 -13.02 -19.44
C PRO A 120 -8.61 -11.65 -19.99
N GLY A 121 -9.09 -11.61 -21.23
CA GLY A 121 -9.51 -10.36 -21.88
C GLY A 121 -8.37 -9.57 -22.55
N VAL A 122 -7.12 -10.05 -22.52
CA VAL A 122 -6.00 -9.48 -23.28
C VAL A 122 -5.64 -10.45 -24.41
N THR A 123 -5.48 -9.94 -25.64
CA THR A 123 -5.15 -10.76 -26.81
C THR A 123 -3.75 -10.47 -27.31
N LYS A 124 -3.11 -11.49 -27.92
CA LYS A 124 -1.81 -11.32 -28.58
C LYS A 124 -1.87 -10.20 -29.64
N GLY A 125 -0.81 -9.39 -29.73
CA GLY A 125 -0.70 -8.27 -30.66
C GLY A 125 -1.54 -7.04 -30.31
N SER A 126 -2.28 -7.07 -29.19
CA SER A 126 -3.02 -5.90 -28.70
C SER A 126 -2.17 -5.03 -27.77
N ASP A 127 -2.60 -3.79 -27.56
CA ASP A 127 -2.06 -2.92 -26.52
C ASP A 127 -2.95 -2.94 -25.27
N ILE A 128 -2.30 -2.66 -24.14
CA ILE A 128 -2.98 -2.25 -22.91
C ILE A 128 -2.85 -0.74 -22.81
N ALA A 129 -3.98 -0.07 -22.57
CA ALA A 129 -4.03 1.37 -22.33
C ALA A 129 -3.85 1.67 -20.82
N PHE A 130 -2.79 2.40 -20.49
CA PHE A 130 -2.46 2.90 -19.17
C PHE A 130 -2.87 4.36 -19.09
N ASN A 131 -4.02 4.65 -18.50
CA ASN A 131 -4.48 6.01 -18.26
C ASN A 131 -3.92 6.45 -16.90
N VAL A 132 -3.09 7.48 -16.88
CA VAL A 132 -2.32 7.89 -15.71
C VAL A 132 -2.61 9.34 -15.35
N LYS A 133 -2.79 9.63 -14.06
CA LYS A 133 -2.73 10.99 -13.47
C LYS A 133 -1.62 11.02 -12.43
N ILE A 134 -0.65 11.93 -12.60
CA ILE A 134 0.45 12.10 -11.65
C ILE A 134 0.01 13.03 -10.53
N LEU A 135 -0.08 12.51 -9.31
CA LEU A 135 -0.42 13.28 -8.11
C LEU A 135 0.83 13.88 -7.47
N ASN A 136 1.94 13.14 -7.48
CA ASN A 136 3.20 13.60 -6.91
C ASN A 136 4.40 12.90 -7.55
N VAL A 137 5.53 13.61 -7.57
CA VAL A 137 6.84 13.09 -7.95
C VAL A 137 7.82 13.58 -6.90
N GLN A 138 8.57 12.66 -6.29
CA GLN A 138 9.54 12.95 -5.24
C GLN A 138 10.82 12.15 -5.52
N SER A 139 11.97 12.71 -5.16
CA SER A 139 13.17 11.89 -5.01
C SER A 139 12.97 10.84 -3.91
N GLU A 140 13.78 9.78 -3.92
CA GLU A 140 13.74 8.76 -2.87
C GLU A 140 13.93 9.36 -1.46
N GLU A 141 14.85 10.32 -1.31
CA GLU A 141 15.12 10.98 -0.02
C GLU A 141 13.92 11.81 0.47
N GLU A 142 13.33 12.62 -0.41
CA GLU A 142 12.14 13.41 -0.09
C GLU A 142 10.96 12.50 0.28
N TYR A 143 10.79 11.39 -0.46
CA TYR A 143 9.76 10.40 -0.17
C TYR A 143 9.98 9.79 1.22
N ARG A 144 11.19 9.27 1.50
CA ARG A 144 11.56 8.68 2.79
C ARG A 144 11.34 9.63 3.95
N LYS A 145 11.73 10.90 3.79
CA LYS A 145 11.50 11.94 4.80
C LYS A 145 10.00 12.17 5.03
N SER A 146 9.23 12.32 3.95
CA SER A 146 7.79 12.56 4.04
C SER A 146 7.03 11.39 4.69
N GLU A 147 7.41 10.14 4.39
CA GLU A 147 6.83 8.95 5.02
C GLU A 147 7.22 8.85 6.50
N ALA A 148 8.47 9.15 6.86
CA ALA A 148 8.92 9.17 8.25
C ALA A 148 8.16 10.22 9.08
N GLU A 149 7.96 11.43 8.53
CA GLU A 149 7.17 12.49 9.16
C GLU A 149 5.69 12.10 9.30
N ALA A 150 5.10 11.52 8.26
CA ALA A 150 3.71 11.04 8.28
C ALA A 150 3.53 9.93 9.33
N MET A 151 4.46 8.97 9.39
CA MET A 151 4.47 7.91 10.40
C MET A 151 4.64 8.48 11.81
N GLY A 152 5.53 9.46 12.01
CA GLY A 152 5.70 10.13 13.30
C GLY A 152 4.43 10.85 13.77
N LYS A 153 3.76 11.57 12.86
CA LYS A 153 2.45 12.20 13.13
C LYS A 153 1.40 11.15 13.47
N GLN A 154 1.32 10.06 12.71
CA GLN A 154 0.36 9.00 12.94
C GLN A 154 0.58 8.31 14.29
N LYS A 155 1.83 8.04 14.67
CA LYS A 155 2.16 7.53 16.02
C LYS A 155 1.61 8.43 17.11
N GLY A 156 1.73 9.75 16.98
CA GLY A 156 1.18 10.71 17.94
C GLY A 156 -0.35 10.73 17.99
N ILE A 157 -1.02 10.51 16.85
CA ILE A 157 -2.50 10.38 16.78
C ILE A 157 -2.94 9.09 17.47
N ASP A 158 -2.29 7.97 17.14
CA ASP A 158 -2.57 6.66 17.69
C ASP A 158 -2.36 6.66 19.21
N ASP A 159 -1.24 7.22 19.69
CA ASP A 159 -0.92 7.28 21.12
C ASP A 159 -2.01 8.01 21.91
N LYS A 160 -2.48 9.17 21.41
CA LYS A 160 -3.59 9.90 22.02
C LYS A 160 -4.88 9.09 22.04
N ALA A 161 -5.21 8.40 20.94
CA ALA A 161 -6.39 7.54 20.86
C ALA A 161 -6.30 6.36 21.83
N ILE A 162 -5.12 5.75 21.96
CA ILE A 162 -4.88 4.63 22.89
C ILE A 162 -5.00 5.11 24.33
N VAL A 163 -4.34 6.22 24.71
CA VAL A 163 -4.42 6.77 26.07
C VAL A 163 -5.88 7.10 26.44
N ALA A 164 -6.64 7.69 25.53
CA ALA A 164 -8.06 7.96 25.73
C ALA A 164 -8.88 6.66 25.92
N TYR A 165 -8.61 5.64 25.10
CA TYR A 165 -9.22 4.31 25.24
C TYR A 165 -8.89 3.67 26.60
N LEU A 166 -7.63 3.70 27.03
CA LEU A 166 -7.20 3.13 28.30
C LEU A 166 -7.89 3.84 29.48
N ALA A 167 -7.98 5.17 29.45
CA ALA A 167 -8.66 5.94 30.48
C ALA A 167 -10.16 5.62 30.53
N LYS A 168 -10.84 5.62 29.38
CA LYS A 168 -12.27 5.30 29.27
C LYS A 168 -12.60 3.91 29.83
N ASN A 169 -11.68 2.96 29.70
CA ASN A 169 -11.87 1.57 30.14
C ASN A 169 -11.21 1.26 31.51
N ASN A 170 -10.73 2.26 32.25
CA ASN A 170 -10.07 2.10 33.54
C ASN A 170 -8.83 1.17 33.50
N LEU A 171 -8.08 1.22 32.40
CA LEU A 171 -6.90 0.37 32.16
C LEU A 171 -5.57 1.11 32.36
N THR A 172 -5.57 2.45 32.48
CA THR A 172 -4.36 3.28 32.52
C THR A 172 -3.33 2.80 33.54
N GLY A 173 -3.74 2.50 34.78
CA GLY A 173 -2.82 2.06 35.84
C GLY A 173 -2.28 0.63 35.68
N LYS A 174 -2.83 -0.15 34.74
CA LYS A 174 -2.44 -1.55 34.48
C LYS A 174 -1.64 -1.71 33.19
N ALA A 175 -1.59 -0.66 32.36
CA ALA A 175 -0.99 -0.73 31.05
C ALA A 175 0.52 -0.55 31.12
N GLN A 176 1.23 -1.47 30.46
CA GLN A 176 2.65 -1.36 30.19
C GLN A 176 2.84 -1.04 28.70
N LYS A 177 3.89 -0.30 28.37
CA LYS A 177 4.16 0.16 27.01
C LYS A 177 5.50 -0.37 26.52
N THR A 178 5.52 -0.92 25.32
CA THR A 178 6.75 -1.37 24.66
C THR A 178 7.47 -0.20 23.98
N GLU A 179 8.68 -0.45 23.48
CA GLU A 179 9.52 0.58 22.86
C GLU A 179 8.85 1.19 21.62
N ASN A 180 8.19 0.37 20.79
CA ASN A 180 7.50 0.86 19.59
C ASN A 180 6.05 1.31 19.85
N GLY A 181 5.66 1.40 21.12
CA GLY A 181 4.39 2.00 21.54
C GLY A 181 3.19 1.06 21.57
N VAL A 182 3.42 -0.26 21.60
CA VAL A 182 2.34 -1.22 21.88
C VAL A 182 2.04 -1.19 23.36
N TYR A 183 0.77 -1.08 23.72
CA TYR A 183 0.33 -1.21 25.10
C TYR A 183 -0.12 -2.64 25.36
N TYR A 184 0.23 -3.19 26.52
CA TYR A 184 -0.25 -4.50 26.96
C TYR A 184 -0.69 -4.44 28.41
N ILE A 185 -1.80 -5.11 28.69
CA ILE A 185 -2.47 -5.16 29.98
C ILE A 185 -2.64 -6.62 30.34
N VAL A 186 -1.87 -7.12 31.30
CA VAL A 186 -2.02 -8.50 31.77
C VAL A 186 -3.21 -8.57 32.72
N SER A 187 -4.21 -9.38 32.36
CA SER A 187 -5.38 -9.65 33.20
C SER A 187 -5.23 -10.92 34.02
N GLN A 188 -4.40 -11.86 33.55
CA GLN A 188 -4.02 -13.06 34.27
C GLN A 188 -2.57 -13.41 33.91
N ASP A 189 -1.69 -13.51 34.90
CA ASP A 189 -0.30 -13.92 34.69
C ASP A 189 -0.20 -15.41 34.33
N GLY A 190 0.66 -15.69 33.36
CA GLY A 190 1.11 -17.04 33.03
C GLY A 190 2.31 -17.47 33.87
N THR A 191 2.41 -18.76 34.17
CA THR A 191 3.52 -19.35 34.95
C THR A 191 4.50 -20.13 34.09
N GLY A 192 4.20 -20.34 32.81
CA GLY A 192 5.05 -21.10 31.91
C GLY A 192 6.19 -20.28 31.27
N PRO A 193 6.91 -20.87 30.30
CA PRO A 193 8.02 -20.18 29.64
C PRO A 193 7.53 -18.94 28.87
N GLN A 194 8.39 -17.93 28.82
CA GLN A 194 8.27 -16.77 27.94
C GLN A 194 8.83 -17.15 26.56
N PRO A 195 8.10 -16.88 25.46
CA PRO A 195 8.57 -17.22 24.13
C PRO A 195 9.77 -16.37 23.73
N GLN A 196 10.64 -16.94 22.90
CA GLN A 196 11.74 -16.26 22.25
C GLN A 196 11.47 -16.10 20.76
N ARG A 197 12.25 -15.25 20.09
CA ARG A 197 12.17 -15.05 18.65
C ARG A 197 12.34 -16.41 17.92
N GLY A 198 11.39 -16.73 17.04
CA GLY A 198 11.36 -17.97 16.26
C GLY A 198 10.55 -19.10 16.90
N ASP A 199 10.21 -19.00 18.19
CA ASP A 199 9.39 -20.01 18.86
C ASP A 199 7.99 -20.08 18.24
N ALA A 200 7.43 -21.29 18.22
CA ALA A 200 6.04 -21.49 17.85
C ALA A 200 5.14 -21.27 19.07
N VAL A 201 4.14 -20.41 18.93
CA VAL A 201 3.16 -20.08 19.96
C VAL A 201 1.78 -20.52 19.53
N THR A 202 0.96 -20.92 20.50
CA THR A 202 -0.46 -21.23 20.30
C THR A 202 -1.29 -20.20 21.07
N ILE A 203 -2.16 -19.47 20.38
CA ILE A 203 -2.86 -18.31 20.93
C ILE A 203 -4.36 -18.38 20.62
N HIS A 204 -5.20 -18.20 21.64
CA HIS A 204 -6.57 -17.76 21.45
C HIS A 204 -6.62 -16.24 21.41
N TYR A 205 -7.42 -15.67 20.52
CA TYR A 205 -7.54 -14.23 20.40
C TYR A 205 -8.90 -13.76 19.94
N THR A 206 -9.20 -12.49 20.21
CA THR A 206 -10.26 -11.70 19.57
C THR A 206 -9.71 -10.32 19.24
N GLY A 207 -9.70 -9.98 17.96
CA GLY A 207 -9.29 -8.68 17.43
C GLY A 207 -10.49 -7.77 17.17
N LYS A 208 -10.43 -6.56 17.71
CA LYS A 208 -11.48 -5.53 17.59
C LYS A 208 -10.89 -4.14 17.37
N LEU A 209 -11.69 -3.25 16.81
CA LEU A 209 -11.38 -1.83 16.71
C LEU A 209 -11.64 -1.13 18.07
N LEU A 210 -11.18 0.11 18.24
CA LEU A 210 -11.39 0.88 19.48
C LEU A 210 -12.87 1.12 19.81
N ASP A 211 -13.76 1.05 18.82
CA ASP A 211 -15.22 1.13 19.00
C ASP A 211 -15.86 -0.19 19.48
N GLY A 212 -15.06 -1.26 19.59
CA GLY A 212 -15.49 -2.60 19.99
C GLY A 212 -15.91 -3.51 18.84
N LYS A 213 -15.95 -3.03 17.58
CA LYS A 213 -16.28 -3.86 16.42
C LYS A 213 -15.23 -4.95 16.23
N VAL A 214 -15.64 -6.20 16.42
CA VAL A 214 -14.80 -7.38 16.19
C VAL A 214 -14.59 -7.57 14.69
N PHE A 215 -13.33 -7.64 14.27
CA PHE A 215 -12.98 -8.00 12.89
C PHE A 215 -12.59 -9.48 12.78
N ASP A 216 -11.92 -10.03 13.79
CA ASP A 216 -11.51 -11.43 13.79
C ASP A 216 -11.46 -12.07 15.19
N SER A 217 -11.64 -13.39 15.25
CA SER A 217 -11.56 -14.14 16.51
C SER A 217 -11.36 -15.63 16.26
N SER A 218 -10.43 -16.23 17.01
CA SER A 218 -10.25 -17.70 17.05
C SER A 218 -11.48 -18.43 17.60
N GLN A 219 -12.35 -17.74 18.33
CA GLN A 219 -13.55 -18.36 18.90
C GLN A 219 -14.57 -18.73 17.81
N LYS A 220 -14.53 -18.09 16.64
CA LYS A 220 -15.42 -18.41 15.50
C LYS A 220 -15.24 -19.85 15.03
N THR A 221 -14.02 -20.37 15.07
CA THR A 221 -13.66 -21.75 14.72
C THR A 221 -13.48 -22.64 15.95
N GLY A 222 -13.47 -22.05 17.15
CA GLY A 222 -13.19 -22.72 18.42
C GLY A 222 -11.75 -23.19 18.58
N GLN A 223 -10.86 -22.92 17.62
CA GLN A 223 -9.49 -23.44 17.59
C GLN A 223 -8.48 -22.30 17.71
N PRO A 224 -7.47 -22.40 18.60
CA PRO A 224 -6.41 -21.41 18.68
C PRO A 224 -5.54 -21.45 17.40
N ILE A 225 -4.87 -20.35 17.12
CA ILE A 225 -3.92 -20.29 16.00
C ILE A 225 -2.52 -20.67 16.47
N GLN A 226 -1.76 -21.33 15.60
CA GLN A 226 -0.34 -21.61 15.82
C GLN A 226 0.51 -20.84 14.81
N LEU A 227 1.51 -20.12 15.28
CA LEU A 227 2.39 -19.28 14.47
C LEU A 227 3.77 -19.16 15.10
N GLN A 228 4.77 -18.78 14.32
CA GLN A 228 6.08 -18.41 14.83
C GLN A 228 6.11 -16.92 15.18
N ILE A 229 6.66 -16.59 16.34
CA ILE A 229 6.67 -15.21 16.85
C ILE A 229 8.02 -14.53 16.70
N GLY A 230 8.01 -13.23 16.42
CA GLY A 230 9.20 -12.39 16.29
C GLY A 230 9.93 -12.53 14.96
N VAL A 231 9.32 -13.17 13.95
CA VAL A 231 9.95 -13.46 12.66
C VAL A 231 9.25 -12.80 11.46
N GLY A 232 8.29 -11.89 11.71
CA GLY A 232 7.59 -11.15 10.66
C GLY A 232 6.44 -11.92 10.01
N MET A 233 5.95 -12.98 10.65
CA MET A 233 4.82 -13.78 10.15
C MET A 233 3.46 -13.21 10.54
N VAL A 234 3.44 -12.24 11.46
CA VAL A 234 2.26 -11.52 11.94
C VAL A 234 2.56 -10.03 11.99
N ILE A 235 1.56 -9.21 12.33
CA ILE A 235 1.76 -7.77 12.49
C ILE A 235 2.86 -7.47 13.53
N PRO A 236 3.68 -6.42 13.33
CA PRO A 236 4.81 -6.11 14.21
C PRO A 236 4.43 -5.99 15.69
N GLY A 237 3.22 -5.47 15.99
CA GLY A 237 2.75 -5.32 17.35
C GLY A 237 2.52 -6.66 18.08
N TRP A 238 2.13 -7.71 17.36
CA TRP A 238 2.06 -9.06 17.94
C TRP A 238 3.45 -9.62 18.20
N ASP A 239 4.33 -9.53 17.19
CA ASP A 239 5.72 -9.98 17.28
C ASP A 239 6.44 -9.38 18.49
N GLU A 240 6.16 -8.13 18.83
CA GLU A 240 6.75 -7.46 19.98
C GLU A 240 6.04 -7.77 21.30
N ALA A 241 4.71 -7.69 21.35
CA ALA A 241 3.97 -7.77 22.61
C ALA A 241 3.85 -9.19 23.15
N ILE A 242 3.70 -10.22 22.29
CA ILE A 242 3.63 -11.62 22.73
C ILE A 242 4.94 -12.07 23.37
N LEU A 243 6.09 -11.54 22.89
CA LEU A 243 7.40 -11.76 23.51
C LEU A 243 7.52 -11.19 24.92
N LYS A 244 6.55 -10.37 25.40
CA LYS A 244 6.49 -9.86 26.77
C LYS A 244 5.62 -10.73 27.69
N LEU A 245 4.92 -11.74 27.17
CA LEU A 245 4.00 -12.58 27.93
C LEU A 245 4.60 -13.95 28.25
N LYS A 246 4.04 -14.63 29.25
CA LYS A 246 4.39 -16.03 29.58
C LYS A 246 3.29 -16.98 29.11
N LYS A 247 3.63 -18.25 28.84
CA LYS A 247 2.60 -19.28 28.63
C LYS A 247 1.60 -19.29 29.80
N GLY A 248 0.31 -19.31 29.45
CA GLY A 248 -0.84 -19.21 30.36
C GLY A 248 -1.34 -17.77 30.58
N THR A 249 -0.66 -16.76 30.03
CA THR A 249 -1.05 -15.35 30.23
C THR A 249 -2.31 -15.03 29.44
N LYS A 250 -3.23 -14.30 30.07
CA LYS A 250 -4.31 -13.56 29.38
C LYS A 250 -3.99 -12.07 29.43
N ALA A 251 -4.08 -11.41 28.28
CA ALA A 251 -3.75 -10.00 28.17
C ALA A 251 -4.61 -9.30 27.12
N THR A 252 -4.80 -8.00 27.29
CA THR A 252 -5.28 -7.11 26.24
C THR A 252 -4.08 -6.37 25.65
N LEU A 253 -3.89 -6.45 24.34
CA LEU A 253 -2.91 -5.70 23.57
C LEU A 253 -3.62 -4.54 22.87
N VAL A 254 -3.10 -3.32 22.97
CA VAL A 254 -3.58 -2.18 22.20
C VAL A 254 -2.43 -1.70 21.31
N ILE A 255 -2.61 -1.91 20.01
CA ILE A 255 -1.55 -1.82 19.01
C ILE A 255 -1.79 -0.58 18.14
N PRO A 256 -0.85 0.38 18.09
CA PRO A 256 -0.95 1.53 17.20
C PRO A 256 -0.97 1.06 15.74
N SER A 257 -1.62 1.82 14.87
CA SER A 257 -1.80 1.46 13.47
C SER A 257 -0.48 1.25 12.73
N THR A 258 0.57 1.98 13.10
CA THR A 258 1.93 1.82 12.55
C THR A 258 2.60 0.50 12.92
N MET A 259 2.10 -0.20 13.95
CA MET A 259 2.51 -1.55 14.36
C MET A 259 1.45 -2.61 13.98
N GLY A 260 0.41 -2.20 13.26
CA GLY A 260 -0.68 -3.03 12.74
C GLY A 260 -0.71 -3.02 11.21
N TYR A 261 -1.85 -2.63 10.64
CA TYR A 261 -2.07 -2.63 9.17
C TYR A 261 -1.76 -1.28 8.49
N GLY A 262 -1.26 -0.28 9.24
CA GLY A 262 -0.83 1.01 8.71
C GLY A 262 -1.92 1.78 7.95
N PRO A 263 -1.52 2.69 7.04
CA PRO A 263 -2.46 3.53 6.29
C PRO A 263 -3.39 2.76 5.34
N GLN A 264 -3.00 1.56 4.91
CA GLN A 264 -3.79 0.75 3.98
C GLN A 264 -4.90 -0.03 4.70
N GLY A 265 -4.69 -0.38 5.97
CA GLY A 265 -5.63 -1.22 6.70
C GLY A 265 -5.69 -2.64 6.13
N SER A 266 -6.80 -3.32 6.38
CA SER A 266 -7.16 -4.60 5.77
C SER A 266 -8.65 -4.56 5.39
N PRO A 267 -8.97 -3.92 4.26
CA PRO A 267 -10.35 -3.74 3.82
C PRO A 267 -11.05 -5.09 3.55
N PRO A 268 -12.38 -5.19 3.78
CA PRO A 268 -13.27 -4.14 4.28
C PRO A 268 -13.33 -4.08 5.82
N ALA A 269 -12.62 -4.98 6.53
CA ALA A 269 -12.81 -5.18 7.96
C ALA A 269 -12.07 -4.16 8.82
N ILE A 270 -10.85 -3.78 8.42
CA ILE A 270 -9.96 -2.90 9.16
C ILE A 270 -9.67 -1.65 8.31
N PRO A 271 -10.24 -0.49 8.65
CA PRO A 271 -9.90 0.76 7.98
C PRO A 271 -8.41 1.12 8.12
N GLY A 272 -7.90 1.91 7.18
CA GLY A 272 -6.55 2.50 7.28
C GLY A 272 -6.35 3.29 8.57
N ASN A 273 -5.13 3.27 9.10
CA ASN A 273 -4.74 3.93 10.34
C ASN A 273 -5.56 3.53 11.58
N SER A 274 -6.12 2.31 11.60
CA SER A 274 -6.85 1.81 12.76
C SER A 274 -5.91 1.34 13.88
N VAL A 275 -6.12 1.85 15.09
CA VAL A 275 -5.61 1.23 16.31
C VAL A 275 -6.38 -0.06 16.58
N LEU A 276 -5.66 -1.13 16.90
CA LEU A 276 -6.23 -2.46 17.10
C LEU A 276 -6.20 -2.82 18.58
N VAL A 277 -7.24 -3.50 19.05
CA VAL A 277 -7.30 -4.12 20.37
C VAL A 277 -7.39 -5.62 20.19
N PHE A 278 -6.51 -6.36 20.84
CA PHE A 278 -6.53 -7.81 20.87
C PHE A 278 -6.64 -8.30 22.29
N ASP A 279 -7.68 -9.06 22.60
CA ASP A 279 -7.70 -9.89 23.80
C ASP A 279 -7.09 -11.24 23.44
N VAL A 280 -5.99 -11.62 24.10
CA VAL A 280 -5.20 -12.81 23.80
C VAL A 280 -5.04 -13.71 25.02
N GLU A 281 -4.93 -15.01 24.75
CA GLU A 281 -4.51 -16.03 25.71
C GLU A 281 -3.38 -16.85 25.08
N LEU A 282 -2.19 -16.80 25.68
CA LEU A 282 -1.03 -17.56 25.22
C LEU A 282 -1.09 -19.00 25.77
N VAL A 283 -1.74 -19.88 25.03
CA VAL A 283 -2.02 -21.27 25.43
C VAL A 283 -0.75 -22.11 25.52
N ASN A 284 0.14 -21.99 24.54
CA ASN A 284 1.34 -22.81 24.47
C ASN A 284 2.54 -22.07 23.85
N VAL A 285 3.73 -22.51 24.23
CA VAL A 285 5.02 -22.05 23.70
C VAL A 285 5.86 -23.29 23.43
N GLN A 286 6.32 -23.44 22.20
CA GLN A 286 7.18 -24.52 21.74
C GLN A 286 8.45 -23.90 21.17
N LYS A 287 9.60 -24.33 21.70
CA LYS A 287 10.89 -23.79 21.27
C LYS A 287 11.14 -24.07 19.80
N ALA A 288 11.71 -23.09 19.10
CA ALA A 288 12.19 -23.30 17.74
C ALA A 288 13.17 -24.50 17.74
N PRO A 289 13.11 -25.38 16.72
CA PRO A 289 14.15 -26.38 16.53
C PRO A 289 15.51 -25.70 16.43
N ALA A 290 16.54 -26.28 17.06
CA ALA A 290 17.91 -25.80 16.85
C ALA A 290 18.21 -25.79 15.35
N ALA A 291 18.85 -24.72 14.86
CA ALA A 291 19.17 -24.56 13.44
C ALA A 291 19.87 -25.83 12.91
N GLY A 292 19.14 -26.59 12.06
CA GLY A 292 19.56 -27.92 11.60
C GLY A 292 18.46 -28.97 11.55
N GLN A 293 17.29 -28.73 12.16
CA GLN A 293 16.13 -29.63 12.06
C GLN A 293 14.90 -28.88 11.53
N ALA A 294 14.64 -28.99 10.23
CA ALA A 294 13.40 -28.52 9.65
C ALA A 294 12.21 -29.33 10.21
N PRO A 295 11.10 -28.70 10.64
CA PRO A 295 9.91 -29.47 11.01
C PRO A 295 9.33 -30.14 9.75
N ALA A 296 9.18 -31.46 9.80
CA ALA A 296 8.35 -32.19 8.86
C ALA A 296 6.87 -31.89 9.16
N GLY A 297 6.16 -31.32 8.19
CA GLY A 297 4.70 -31.20 8.23
C GLY A 297 4.18 -29.88 8.80
N ALA A 298 4.27 -28.81 8.03
CA ALA A 298 3.31 -27.70 8.14
C ALA A 298 2.16 -27.96 7.15
N PRO A 299 0.89 -27.93 7.57
CA PRO A 299 -0.23 -27.83 6.65
C PRO A 299 -0.13 -26.51 5.89
N GLN A 300 -0.17 -26.60 4.55
CA GLN A 300 -0.38 -25.45 3.69
C GLN A 300 -1.75 -24.83 4.00
N GLY A 301 -1.78 -23.52 4.22
CA GLY A 301 -3.02 -22.74 4.19
C GLY A 301 -3.29 -21.94 5.46
N ALA A 302 -2.67 -20.76 5.58
CA ALA A 302 -3.42 -19.63 6.13
C ALA A 302 -4.46 -19.22 5.07
N PRO A 303 -5.72 -18.94 5.43
CA PRO A 303 -6.68 -18.40 4.48
C PRO A 303 -6.18 -17.01 4.07
N GLN A 304 -5.68 -16.91 2.84
CA GLN A 304 -5.60 -15.64 2.13
C GLN A 304 -7.04 -15.16 1.95
N GLY A 305 -7.46 -14.27 2.85
CA GLY A 305 -8.62 -13.42 2.61
C GLY A 305 -8.28 -12.50 1.44
N ARG A 306 -8.82 -12.86 0.27
CA ARG A 306 -8.88 -12.15 -1.03
C ARG A 306 -7.91 -10.99 -1.25
#